data_AF-A0A2E2Y9D3-F1
#
_entry.id   AF-A0A2E2Y9D3-F1
#
_cell.length_a   1.000
_cell.length_b   1.000
_cell.length_c   1.000
_cell.angle_alpha   90.00
_cell.angle_beta   90.00
_cell.angle_gamma   90.00
#
_symmetry.space_group_name_H-M   'P 1'
#
loop_
_entity.id
_entity.type
_entity.pdbx_description
1 polymer ?
#
loop_
_entity_poly.entity_id
_entity_poly.type
_entity_poly.pdbx_seq_one_letter_code
_entity_poly.pdbx_strand_id
1 'polypeptide(L)'
;MTSAILTVSTVIQDAIEGLIDLTKEWKRNRANKAAIRRTYKELSQLTDHELRDLGIGRSDITSIALGNFHDKRMSNATTNKNLRGWV
;
A
#
# COMPACT_ATOMS: atom_id res chain seq x y z
N MET A 1 3.16 -25.57 -42.66
CA MET A 1 3.66 -25.95 -41.32
C MET A 1 4.20 -24.76 -40.51
N THR A 2 4.51 -23.63 -41.15
CA THR A 2 5.00 -22.41 -40.47
C THR A 2 3.92 -21.68 -39.66
N SER A 3 2.67 -21.64 -40.12
CA SER A 3 1.55 -21.00 -39.41
C SER A 3 1.22 -21.66 -38.08
N ALA A 4 1.16 -22.99 -38.04
CA ALA A 4 0.88 -23.76 -36.82
C ALA A 4 1.96 -23.57 -35.74
N ILE A 5 3.23 -23.50 -36.15
CA ILE A 5 4.36 -23.28 -35.24
C ILE A 5 4.30 -21.86 -34.64
N LEU A 6 3.97 -20.86 -35.45
CA LEU A 6 3.79 -19.48 -34.97
C LEU A 6 2.62 -19.36 -33.99
N THR A 7 1.47 -19.99 -34.28
CA THR A 7 0.31 -19.95 -33.37
C THR A 7 0.56 -20.69 -32.05
N VAL A 8 1.30 -21.80 -32.09
CA VAL A 8 1.67 -22.52 -30.85
C VAL A 8 2.66 -21.70 -30.04
N SER A 9 3.60 -21.01 -30.71
CA SER A 9 4.59 -20.17 -30.05
C SER A 9 3.95 -18.98 -29.31
N THR A 10 2.97 -18.30 -29.91
CA THR A 10 2.27 -17.17 -29.26
C THR A 10 1.44 -17.62 -28.06
N VAL A 11 0.70 -18.73 -28.19
CA VAL A 11 -0.12 -19.28 -27.07
C VAL A 11 0.76 -19.70 -25.89
N ILE A 12 1.92 -20.30 -26.15
CA ILE A 12 2.86 -20.70 -25.10
C ILE A 12 3.47 -19.46 -24.42
N GLN A 13 3.83 -18.43 -25.19
CA GLN A 13 4.37 -17.18 -24.63
C GLN A 13 3.36 -16.48 -23.72
N ASP A 14 2.12 -16.28 -24.18
CA ASP A 14 1.05 -15.64 -23.39
C ASP A 14 0.77 -16.41 -22.08
N ALA A 15 0.79 -17.75 -22.14
CA ALA A 15 0.58 -18.58 -20.96
C ALA A 15 1.73 -18.46 -19.93
N ILE A 16 2.98 -18.35 -20.41
CA ILE A 16 4.15 -18.14 -19.55
C ILE A 16 4.12 -16.74 -18.92
N GLU A 17 3.78 -15.71 -19.70
CA GLU A 17 3.64 -14.34 -19.20
C GLU A 17 2.57 -14.26 -18.10
N GLY A 18 1.39 -14.85 -18.34
CA GLY A 18 0.32 -14.93 -17.35
C GLY A 18 0.77 -15.62 -16.06
N LEU A 19 1.52 -16.73 -16.16
CA LEU A 19 2.05 -17.42 -14.99
C LEU A 19 3.08 -16.56 -14.22
N ILE A 20 3.98 -15.90 -14.94
CA ILE A 20 4.97 -15.00 -14.33
C ILE A 20 4.26 -13.87 -13.57
N ASP A 21 3.24 -13.26 -14.15
CA ASP A 21 2.52 -12.17 -13.52
C ASP A 21 1.72 -12.61 -12.29
N LEU A 22 1.09 -13.79 -12.34
CA LEU A 22 0.46 -14.39 -11.16
C LEU A 22 1.45 -14.63 -10.02
N THR A 23 2.66 -15.13 -10.33
CA THR A 23 3.68 -15.36 -9.29
C THR A 23 4.21 -14.05 -8.70
N LYS A 24 4.43 -13.02 -9.52
CA LYS A 24 4.82 -11.68 -9.07
C LYS A 24 3.75 -11.07 -8.17
N GLU A 25 2.48 -11.16 -8.58
CA GLU A 25 1.36 -10.64 -7.80
C GLU A 25 1.20 -11.38 -6.47
N TRP A 26 1.33 -12.71 -6.48
CA TRP A 26 1.30 -13.48 -5.24
C TRP A 26 2.42 -13.07 -4.27
N LYS A 27 3.65 -12.90 -4.78
CA LYS A 27 4.79 -12.43 -3.99
C LYS A 27 4.52 -11.02 -3.41
N ARG A 28 4.00 -10.11 -4.23
CA ARG A 28 3.61 -8.75 -3.81
C ARG A 28 2.56 -8.78 -2.70
N ASN A 29 1.50 -9.56 -2.89
CA ASN A 29 0.41 -9.67 -1.91
C ASN A 29 0.90 -10.28 -0.59
N ARG A 30 1.81 -11.26 -0.65
CA ARG A 30 2.44 -11.84 0.54
C ARG A 30 3.31 -10.82 1.28
N ALA A 31 4.12 -10.05 0.54
CA ALA A 31 4.96 -9.00 1.12
C ALA A 31 4.11 -7.91 1.78
N ASN A 32 3.05 -7.46 1.12
CA ASN A 32 2.11 -6.48 1.67
C ASN A 32 1.46 -6.98 2.96
N LYS A 33 0.94 -8.22 2.99
CA LYS A 33 0.37 -8.82 4.21
C LYS A 33 1.39 -8.91 5.35
N ALA A 34 2.65 -9.21 5.05
CA ALA A 34 3.71 -9.24 6.04
C ALA A 34 3.99 -7.83 6.61
N ALA A 35 4.05 -6.82 5.74
CA ALA A 35 4.23 -5.42 6.15
C ALA A 35 3.08 -4.95 7.05
N ILE A 36 1.82 -5.15 6.64
CA ILE A 36 0.63 -4.81 7.43
C ILE A 36 0.71 -5.40 8.85
N ARG A 37 1.01 -6.70 8.96
CA ARG A 37 1.12 -7.40 10.26
C ARG A 37 2.25 -6.84 11.11
N ARG A 38 3.39 -6.53 10.48
CA ARG A 38 4.56 -5.96 11.16
C ARG A 38 4.22 -4.59 11.72
N THR A 39 3.67 -3.69 10.90
CA THR A 39 3.24 -2.35 11.31
C THR A 39 2.23 -2.40 12.44
N TYR A 40 1.21 -3.27 12.33
CA TYR A 40 0.23 -3.45 13.41
C TYR A 40 0.91 -3.87 14.72
N LYS A 41 1.83 -4.83 14.67
CA LYS A 41 2.53 -5.32 15.86
C LYS A 41 3.43 -4.25 16.48
N GLU A 42 4.23 -3.57 15.67
CA GLU A 42 5.14 -2.51 16.12
C GLU A 42 4.36 -1.36 16.78
N LEU A 43 3.29 -0.87 16.15
CA LEU A 43 2.44 0.18 16.74
C LEU A 43 1.67 -0.30 17.98
N SER A 44 1.25 -1.57 18.01
CA SER A 44 0.56 -2.13 19.17
C SER A 44 1.48 -2.29 20.39
N GLN A 45 2.79 -2.39 20.19
CA GLN A 45 3.77 -2.51 21.27
C GLN A 45 4.11 -1.18 21.94
N LEU A 46 3.92 -0.05 21.24
CA LEU A 46 4.11 1.29 21.79
C LEU A 46 3.11 1.56 22.91
N THR A 47 3.46 2.45 23.84
CA THR A 47 2.57 2.97 24.88
C THR A 47 1.64 4.05 24.34
N ASP A 48 0.58 4.38 25.08
CA ASP A 48 -0.36 5.43 24.67
C ASP A 48 0.29 6.82 24.59
N HIS A 49 1.33 7.06 25.39
CA HIS A 49 2.12 8.29 25.33
C HIS A 49 2.92 8.36 24.02
N GLU A 50 3.65 7.29 23.67
CA GLU A 50 4.45 7.23 22.44
C GLU A 50 3.57 7.34 21.18
N LEU A 51 2.39 6.70 21.18
CA LEU A 51 1.43 6.86 20.09
C LEU A 51 0.93 8.30 19.98
N ARG A 52 0.68 8.95 21.12
CA ARG A 52 0.22 10.34 21.16
C ARG A 52 1.32 11.32 20.69
N ASP A 53 2.60 11.04 20.95
CA ASP A 53 3.72 11.82 20.41
C ASP A 53 3.79 11.73 18.88
N LEU A 54 3.43 10.58 18.31
CA LEU A 54 3.26 10.41 16.85
C LEU A 54 1.96 11.04 16.32
N GLY A 55 1.09 11.55 17.20
CA GLY A 55 -0.19 12.14 16.84
C GLY A 55 -1.31 11.14 16.51
N ILE A 56 -1.10 9.85 16.77
CA ILE A 56 -2.05 8.76 16.43
C ILE A 56 -2.66 8.12 17.68
N GLY A 57 -3.87 7.59 17.56
CA GLY A 57 -4.55 6.84 18.61
C GLY A 57 -4.50 5.33 18.42
N ARG A 58 -4.86 4.56 19.47
CA ARG A 58 -5.00 3.09 19.38
C ARG A 58 -5.99 2.64 18.31
N SER A 59 -7.07 3.40 18.12
CA SER A 59 -8.08 3.17 17.08
C SER A 59 -7.51 3.26 15.66
N ASP A 60 -6.41 4.02 15.49
CA ASP A 60 -5.84 4.33 14.18
C ASP A 60 -4.83 3.28 13.72
N ILE A 61 -4.32 2.45 14.63
CA ILE A 61 -3.30 1.43 14.33
C ILE A 61 -3.77 0.51 13.20
N THR A 62 -5.02 0.07 13.25
CA THR A 62 -5.58 -0.83 12.24
C THR A 62 -5.66 -0.17 10.87
N SER A 63 -6.12 1.09 10.80
CA SER A 63 -6.24 1.82 9.53
C SER A 63 -4.88 2.21 8.95
N ILE A 64 -3.92 2.57 9.81
CA ILE A 64 -2.53 2.83 9.42
C ILE A 64 -1.88 1.57 8.87
N ALA A 65 -2.02 0.44 9.58
CA ALA A 65 -1.47 -0.83 9.14
C ALA A 65 -2.04 -1.25 7.78
N LEU A 66 -3.33 -1.00 7.52
CA LEU A 66 -3.99 -1.31 6.24
C LEU A 66 -3.71 -0.29 5.13
N GLY A 67 -3.04 0.83 5.42
CA GLY A 67 -2.75 1.89 4.45
C GLY A 67 -3.97 2.74 4.05
N ASN A 68 -5.06 2.69 4.81
CA ASN A 68 -6.27 3.47 4.57
C ASN A 68 -6.49 4.58 5.62
N PHE A 69 -5.45 4.89 6.40
CA PHE A 69 -5.50 5.94 7.40
C PHE A 69 -5.67 7.31 6.74
N HIS A 70 -6.83 7.91 6.95
CA HIS A 70 -7.14 9.27 6.54
C HIS A 70 -7.21 10.16 7.78
N ASP A 71 -6.16 10.95 8.01
CA ASP A 71 -6.20 11.96 9.06
C ASP A 71 -7.06 13.15 8.60
N LYS A 72 -8.25 13.29 9.21
CA LYS A 72 -9.16 14.42 8.97
C LYS A 72 -8.54 15.76 9.35
N ARG A 73 -7.50 15.78 10.20
CA ARG A 73 -6.75 17.00 10.55
C ARG A 73 -5.96 17.51 9.34
N MET A 74 -5.46 16.63 8.48
CA MET A 74 -4.77 17.01 7.24
C MET A 74 -5.76 17.37 6.13
N SER A 75 -6.90 16.68 6.01
CA SER A 75 -7.85 16.92 4.92
C SER A 75 -8.55 18.27 5.00
N ASN A 76 -8.73 18.82 6.21
CA ASN A 76 -9.39 20.10 6.45
C ASN A 76 -8.41 21.26 6.71
N ALA A 77 -7.11 21.04 6.50
CA ALA A 77 -6.09 22.07 6.64
C ALA A 77 -6.26 23.12 5.53
N THR A 78 -7.18 24.05 5.76
CA THR A 78 -7.41 25.18 4.86
C THR A 78 -6.27 26.16 5.09
N THR A 79 -5.21 26.07 4.28
CA THR A 79 -4.12 27.04 4.35
C THR A 79 -4.68 28.44 4.11
N ASN A 80 -4.42 29.37 5.03
CA ASN A 80 -4.89 30.74 4.92
C ASN A 80 -4.36 31.35 3.62
N LYS A 81 -5.27 31.68 2.69
CA LYS A 81 -4.93 32.21 1.36
C LYS A 81 -4.12 33.51 1.44
N ASN A 82 -4.27 34.27 2.52
CA ASN A 82 -3.53 35.51 2.77
C ASN A 82 -2.03 35.29 3.09
N LEU A 83 -1.60 34.07 3.41
CA LEU A 83 -0.17 33.73 3.57
C LEU A 83 0.53 33.46 2.23
N ARG A 84 -0.17 33.56 1.09
CA ARG A 84 0.37 33.29 -0.26
C ARG A 84 0.76 34.57 -1.02
N GLY A 85 0.57 35.75 -0.43
CA GLY A 85 0.91 37.04 -1.03
C GLY A 85 1.67 37.91 -0.04
N TRP A 86 2.62 38.70 -0.56
CA TRP A 86 3.43 39.64 0.22
C TRP A 86 2.56 40.64 1.00
N VAL A 87 2.89 40.80 2.28
CA VAL A 87 2.56 41.99 3.08
C VAL A 87 3.61 43.05 2.81
#